data_AF-A0A968SP15-F1
#
_entry.id   AF-A0A968SP15-F1
#
_cell.length_a   1.000
_cell.length_b   1.000
_cell.length_c   1.000
_cell.angle_alpha   90.00
_cell.angle_beta   90.00
_cell.angle_gamma   90.00
#
_symmetry.space_group_name_H-M   'P 1'
#
loop_
_entity.id
_entity.type
_entity.pdbx_description
1 polymer ?
#
loop_
_entity_poly.entity_id
_entity_poly.type
_entity_poly.pdbx_seq_one_letter_code
_entity_poly.pdbx_strand_id
1 'polypeptide(L)'
;MMSLTHAVFAVTASSLTLGTASPWVLMVAVVGSQLPDCDTSTSYPGRVLRPISTRLEAKYPHRTITHSFLATGILGLVSLPLSLFGLPWGGLVTGYFFGWFADVFTKSGVPAFWPNRARLVIPGNPRLRLSTGSPAEWVILALCLVLLIFSINIHSQGGLLRTFNLWMGIPSGAVELVNQDQDRFMLIAQIDGINTLSQQRVEGTYQVIRALSSSDLLLEQEGKLYRAGGGIDAQIRLSRIFIRRGQQIRSEVEQVVFTEQLFTLSPDEGSPLQVTYTGILQVEDAFDLSITPSVEEYQPVTLQFLGDDHALIQFTSAHREDLAPFENSYGSGQMLVRRVYAN
;
A
#
# COMPACT_ATOMS: atom_id res chain seq x y z
N MET A 1 14.95 -30.14 13.20
CA MET A 1 15.14 -28.74 12.75
C MET A 1 14.61 -27.81 13.82
N MET A 2 15.12 -26.58 13.93
CA MET A 2 14.63 -25.56 14.84
C MET A 2 13.23 -25.09 14.40
N SER A 3 12.36 -24.77 15.37
CA SER A 3 11.00 -24.26 15.09
C SER A 3 11.02 -22.99 14.23
N LEU A 4 12.02 -22.11 14.43
CA LEU A 4 12.21 -20.91 13.62
C LEU A 4 12.51 -21.24 12.16
N THR A 5 13.45 -22.14 11.89
CA THR A 5 13.78 -22.58 10.52
C THR A 5 12.58 -23.23 9.83
N HIS A 6 11.79 -23.99 10.60
CA HIS A 6 10.52 -24.58 10.15
C HIS A 6 9.52 -23.52 9.71
N ALA A 7 9.29 -22.52 10.58
CA ALA A 7 8.37 -21.43 10.29
C ALA A 7 8.80 -20.62 9.07
N VAL A 8 10.08 -20.22 9.02
CA VAL A 8 10.62 -19.41 7.93
C VAL A 8 10.57 -20.17 6.60
N PHE A 9 11.00 -21.45 6.57
CA PHE A 9 10.90 -22.26 5.35
C PHE A 9 9.45 -22.38 4.87
N ALA A 10 8.52 -22.68 5.78
CA ALA A 10 7.12 -22.87 5.43
C ALA A 10 6.45 -21.59 4.93
N VAL A 11 6.72 -20.43 5.53
CA VAL A 11 6.18 -19.16 5.06
C VAL A 11 6.80 -18.74 3.72
N THR A 12 8.11 -18.95 3.52
CA THR A 12 8.76 -18.67 2.23
C THR A 12 8.17 -19.52 1.12
N ALA A 13 8.06 -20.83 1.34
CA ALA A 13 7.49 -21.74 0.36
C ALA A 13 6.01 -21.44 0.11
N SER A 14 5.22 -21.13 1.15
CA SER A 14 3.81 -20.74 1.01
C SER A 14 3.65 -19.43 0.23
N SER A 15 4.48 -18.42 0.51
CA SER A 15 4.52 -17.14 -0.20
C SER A 15 4.75 -17.33 -1.69
N LEU A 16 5.75 -18.15 -2.05
CA LEU A 16 6.10 -18.45 -3.44
C LEU A 16 5.03 -19.30 -4.15
N THR A 17 4.44 -20.27 -3.44
CA THR A 17 3.46 -21.20 -4.04
C THR A 17 2.12 -20.53 -4.27
N LEU A 18 1.66 -19.70 -3.31
CA LEU A 18 0.41 -18.97 -3.40
C LEU A 18 0.55 -17.63 -4.15
N GLY A 19 1.79 -17.21 -4.43
CA GLY A 19 2.09 -15.94 -5.09
C GLY A 19 1.56 -14.73 -4.32
N THR A 20 1.68 -14.73 -3.00
CA THR A 20 1.04 -13.74 -2.12
C THR A 20 2.01 -13.08 -1.16
N ALA A 21 1.85 -11.77 -0.98
CA ALA A 21 2.51 -10.99 0.06
C ALA A 21 1.56 -10.63 1.22
N SER A 22 0.35 -11.20 1.26
CA SER A 22 -0.65 -10.87 2.27
C SER A 22 -0.18 -11.27 3.68
N PRO A 23 -0.01 -10.32 4.62
CA PRO A 23 0.45 -10.63 5.97
C PRO A 23 -0.43 -11.66 6.67
N TRP A 24 -1.75 -11.60 6.43
CA TRP A 24 -2.71 -12.52 7.03
C TRP A 24 -2.52 -13.97 6.56
N VAL A 25 -2.32 -14.16 5.26
CA VAL A 25 -2.08 -15.50 4.69
C VAL A 25 -0.76 -16.07 5.20
N LEU A 26 0.29 -15.23 5.23
CA LEU A 26 1.62 -15.64 5.69
C LEU A 26 1.65 -15.97 7.19
N MET A 27 0.92 -15.21 8.02
CA MET A 27 0.77 -15.53 9.46
C MET A 27 0.07 -16.87 9.66
N VAL A 28 -1.00 -17.14 8.91
CA VAL A 28 -1.68 -18.45 9.00
C VAL A 28 -0.80 -19.58 8.49
N ALA A 29 0.07 -19.34 7.51
CA ALA A 29 1.07 -20.32 7.09
C ALA A 29 2.10 -20.63 8.18
N VAL A 30 2.57 -19.62 8.93
CA VAL A 30 3.47 -19.82 10.09
C VAL A 30 2.79 -20.64 11.17
N VAL A 31 1.53 -20.34 11.49
CA VAL A 31 0.75 -21.12 12.48
C VAL A 31 0.54 -22.55 11.98
N GLY A 32 0.15 -22.71 10.72
CA GLY A 32 -0.06 -24.00 10.07
C GLY A 32 1.19 -24.87 10.07
N SER A 33 2.38 -24.29 9.91
CA SER A 33 3.64 -25.02 9.87
C SER A 33 4.02 -25.66 11.20
N GLN A 34 3.48 -25.18 12.33
CA GLN A 34 3.74 -25.76 13.65
C GLN A 34 2.79 -26.92 13.95
N LEU A 35 1.62 -26.98 13.30
CA LEU A 35 0.60 -28.00 13.57
C LEU A 35 1.08 -29.45 13.41
N PRO A 36 1.98 -29.83 12.48
CA PRO A 36 2.48 -31.20 12.40
C PRO A 36 3.10 -31.71 13.71
N ASP A 37 3.73 -30.83 14.49
CA ASP A 37 4.36 -31.15 15.79
C ASP A 37 3.34 -31.33 16.93
N CYS A 38 2.03 -31.29 16.66
CA CYS A 38 0.98 -31.59 17.63
C CYS A 38 0.98 -33.05 18.13
N ASP A 39 1.77 -33.92 17.50
CA ASP A 39 1.93 -35.33 17.86
C ASP A 39 2.79 -35.57 19.12
N THR A 40 3.43 -34.53 19.67
CA THR A 40 4.20 -34.59 20.93
C THR A 40 3.59 -33.69 21.99
N SER A 41 3.37 -34.20 23.21
CA SER A 41 2.75 -33.41 24.28
C SER A 41 3.67 -32.33 24.87
N THR A 42 4.93 -32.29 24.46
CA THR A 42 5.97 -31.35 24.90
C THR A 42 6.07 -30.11 23.99
N SER A 43 5.66 -30.21 22.72
CA SER A 43 5.67 -29.07 21.79
C SER A 43 4.65 -28.00 22.19
N TYR A 44 4.82 -26.75 21.72
CA TYR A 44 3.84 -25.69 21.94
C TYR A 44 2.42 -26.08 21.43
N PRO A 45 2.23 -26.50 20.16
CA PRO A 45 0.91 -26.92 19.68
C PRO A 45 0.39 -28.18 20.40
N GLY A 46 1.26 -29.12 20.74
CA GLY A 46 0.86 -30.32 21.47
C GLY A 46 0.45 -30.06 22.92
N ARG A 47 0.99 -29.02 23.58
CA ARG A 47 0.52 -28.57 24.90
C ARG A 47 -0.88 -27.97 24.85
N VAL A 48 -1.19 -27.21 23.80
CA VAL A 48 -2.53 -26.62 23.58
C VAL A 48 -3.56 -27.70 23.28
N LEU A 49 -3.18 -28.75 22.54
CA LEU A 49 -4.08 -29.82 22.10
C LEU A 49 -4.13 -31.04 23.04
N ARG A 50 -3.75 -30.88 24.32
CA ARG A 50 -3.99 -31.93 25.33
C ARG A 50 -5.51 -32.07 25.54
N PRO A 51 -6.08 -33.29 25.49
CA PRO A 51 -5.44 -34.61 25.65
C PRO A 51 -5.13 -35.37 24.35
N ILE A 52 -5.37 -34.80 23.17
CA ILE A 52 -5.20 -35.49 21.88
C ILE A 52 -3.72 -35.81 21.62
N SER A 53 -2.84 -34.82 21.86
CA SER A 53 -1.39 -34.97 21.70
C SER A 53 -0.82 -36.12 22.54
N THR A 54 -1.24 -36.25 23.80
CA THR A 54 -0.80 -37.32 24.70
C THR A 54 -1.21 -38.71 24.21
N ARG A 55 -2.40 -38.85 23.60
CA ARG A 55 -2.85 -40.12 23.01
C ARG A 55 -2.08 -40.47 21.75
N LEU A 56 -1.74 -39.47 20.94
CA LEU A 56 -0.92 -39.66 19.74
C LEU A 56 0.50 -40.06 20.11
N GLU A 57 1.13 -39.36 21.05
CA GLU A 57 2.48 -39.65 21.55
C GLU A 57 2.59 -41.06 22.15
N ALA A 58 1.54 -41.52 22.86
CA ALA A 58 1.51 -42.86 23.44
C ALA A 58 1.36 -43.99 22.40
N LYS A 59 0.75 -43.71 21.24
CA LYS A 59 0.41 -44.73 20.23
C LYS A 59 1.36 -44.73 19.02
N TYR A 60 1.94 -43.59 18.68
CA TYR A 60 2.76 -43.42 17.48
C TYR A 60 4.07 -42.69 17.79
N PRO A 61 5.19 -43.10 17.20
CA PRO A 61 6.44 -42.34 17.30
C PRO A 61 6.28 -40.93 16.71
N HIS A 62 6.95 -39.95 17.31
CA HIS A 62 6.99 -38.59 16.78
C HIS A 62 7.44 -38.56 15.31
N ARG A 63 6.86 -37.66 14.53
CA ARG A 63 7.05 -37.45 13.09
C ARG A 63 6.57 -38.62 12.24
N THR A 64 5.44 -39.20 12.61
CA THR A 64 4.84 -40.32 11.85
C THR A 64 3.56 -39.87 11.12
N ILE A 65 2.42 -39.87 11.80
CA ILE A 65 1.12 -39.67 11.13
C ILE A 65 0.95 -38.23 10.65
N THR A 66 1.31 -37.26 11.48
CA THR A 66 1.13 -35.83 11.22
C THR A 66 2.11 -35.26 10.21
N HIS A 67 3.10 -36.04 9.78
CA HIS A 67 4.14 -35.63 8.83
C HIS A 67 3.99 -36.41 7.51
N SER A 68 2.78 -36.41 6.98
CA SER A 68 2.41 -37.20 5.79
C SER A 68 1.53 -36.41 4.83
N PHE A 69 1.59 -36.78 3.54
CA PHE A 69 0.69 -36.24 2.52
C PHE A 69 -0.78 -36.51 2.86
N LEU A 70 -1.07 -37.67 3.47
CA LEU A 70 -2.42 -38.02 3.91
C LEU A 70 -2.91 -37.03 4.98
N ALA A 71 -2.08 -36.70 5.97
CA ALA A 71 -2.44 -35.73 7.00
C ALA A 71 -2.67 -34.33 6.42
N THR A 72 -1.83 -33.88 5.48
CA THR A 72 -2.07 -32.64 4.73
C THR A 72 -3.41 -32.67 3.98
N GLY A 73 -3.71 -33.77 3.29
CA GLY A 73 -4.97 -33.92 2.55
C GLY A 73 -6.20 -33.88 3.46
N ILE A 74 -6.16 -34.61 4.58
CA ILE A 74 -7.24 -34.61 5.58
C ILE A 74 -7.42 -33.20 6.16
N LEU A 75 -6.33 -32.53 6.55
CA LEU A 75 -6.41 -31.15 7.03
C LEU A 75 -7.03 -30.24 5.97
N GLY A 76 -6.60 -30.34 4.72
CA GLY A 76 -7.14 -29.55 3.62
C GLY A 76 -8.64 -29.74 3.44
N LEU A 77 -9.12 -30.99 3.46
CA LEU A 77 -10.55 -31.31 3.34
C LEU A 77 -11.36 -30.81 4.54
N VAL A 78 -10.90 -31.06 5.76
CA VAL A 78 -11.61 -30.65 6.99
C VAL A 78 -11.63 -29.13 7.14
N SER A 79 -10.56 -28.45 6.73
CA SER A 79 -10.45 -26.99 6.80
C SER A 79 -11.06 -26.28 5.59
N LEU A 80 -11.50 -26.99 4.55
CA LEU A 80 -12.06 -26.40 3.33
C LEU A 80 -13.17 -25.36 3.59
N PRO A 81 -14.10 -25.55 4.56
CA PRO A 81 -15.12 -24.54 4.87
C PRO A 81 -14.54 -23.17 5.26
N LEU A 82 -13.31 -23.09 5.78
CA LEU A 82 -12.65 -21.81 6.08
C LEU A 82 -12.53 -20.94 4.82
N SER A 83 -12.31 -21.54 3.65
CA SER A 83 -12.26 -20.80 2.39
C SER A 83 -13.58 -20.11 2.05
N LEU A 84 -14.73 -20.71 2.42
CA LEU A 84 -16.06 -20.16 2.17
C LEU A 84 -16.36 -18.93 3.03
N PHE A 85 -15.69 -18.80 4.18
CA PHE A 85 -15.77 -17.65 5.07
C PHE A 85 -14.68 -16.59 4.81
N GLY A 86 -13.93 -16.71 3.69
CA GLY A 86 -12.86 -15.77 3.36
C GLY A 86 -11.61 -15.89 4.25
N LEU A 87 -11.48 -16.96 5.02
CA LEU A 87 -10.28 -17.23 5.81
C LEU A 87 -9.17 -17.82 4.92
N PRO A 88 -7.88 -17.62 5.26
CA PRO A 88 -6.74 -17.96 4.40
C PRO A 88 -6.43 -19.47 4.42
N TRP A 89 -7.38 -20.27 3.93
CA TRP A 89 -7.30 -21.73 3.84
C TRP A 89 -6.04 -22.19 3.09
N GLY A 90 -5.72 -21.54 1.97
CA GLY A 90 -4.51 -21.84 1.20
C GLY A 90 -3.25 -21.73 2.06
N GLY A 91 -3.13 -20.66 2.86
CA GLY A 91 -2.01 -20.47 3.78
C GLY A 91 -1.92 -21.57 4.84
N LEU A 92 -3.05 -22.02 5.39
CA LEU A 92 -3.08 -23.10 6.38
C LEU A 92 -2.56 -24.43 5.79
N VAL A 93 -3.05 -24.79 4.61
CA VAL A 93 -2.70 -26.07 3.94
C VAL A 93 -1.25 -26.07 3.47
N THR A 94 -0.81 -24.99 2.81
CA THR A 94 0.59 -24.89 2.36
C THR A 94 1.54 -24.76 3.54
N GLY A 95 1.16 -24.00 4.58
CA GLY A 95 1.94 -23.87 5.81
C GLY A 95 2.14 -25.22 6.49
N TYR A 96 1.07 -26.01 6.66
CA TYR A 96 1.15 -27.36 7.21
C TYR A 96 2.04 -28.27 6.37
N PHE A 97 1.82 -28.28 5.06
CA PHE A 97 2.58 -29.10 4.11
C PHE A 97 4.07 -28.78 4.18
N PHE A 98 4.45 -27.52 3.98
CA PHE A 98 5.84 -27.11 3.95
C PHE A 98 6.50 -27.15 5.33
N GLY A 99 5.71 -27.06 6.40
CA GLY A 99 6.15 -27.35 7.76
C GLY A 99 6.74 -28.75 7.83
N TRP A 100 5.93 -29.80 7.80
CA TRP A 100 6.49 -31.16 7.91
C TRP A 100 7.44 -31.53 6.77
N PHE A 101 7.24 -30.97 5.57
CA PHE A 101 8.13 -31.23 4.42
C PHE A 101 9.56 -30.75 4.69
N ALA A 102 9.75 -29.68 5.47
CA ALA A 102 11.09 -29.24 5.83
C ALA A 102 11.87 -30.30 6.63
N ASP A 103 11.16 -31.16 7.38
CA ASP A 103 11.80 -32.26 8.11
C ASP A 103 12.30 -33.41 7.21
N VAL A 104 11.88 -33.47 5.93
CA VAL A 104 12.45 -34.37 4.92
C VAL A 104 13.95 -34.11 4.74
N PHE A 105 14.39 -32.86 4.96
CA PHE A 105 15.79 -32.46 4.83
C PHE A 105 16.67 -32.78 6.04
N THR A 106 16.08 -33.28 7.12
CA THR A 106 16.81 -33.65 8.33
C THR A 106 17.41 -35.05 8.24
N LYS A 107 18.38 -35.36 9.11
CA LYS A 107 19.00 -36.70 9.20
C LYS A 107 17.99 -37.84 9.32
N SER A 108 16.90 -37.59 10.06
CA SER A 108 15.86 -38.57 10.38
C SER A 108 14.81 -38.75 9.28
N GLY A 109 14.59 -37.71 8.47
CA GLY A 109 13.47 -37.61 7.52
C GLY A 109 12.10 -37.88 8.15
N VAL A 110 11.12 -38.16 7.29
CA VAL A 110 9.71 -38.36 7.68
C VAL A 110 9.05 -39.45 6.82
N PRO A 111 8.12 -40.26 7.37
CA PRO A 111 7.33 -41.22 6.60
C PRO A 111 6.21 -40.51 5.83
N ALA A 112 6.59 -39.76 4.79
CA ALA A 112 5.68 -38.94 3.99
C ALA A 112 4.48 -39.71 3.41
N PHE A 113 4.65 -41.02 3.17
CA PHE A 113 3.65 -41.94 2.60
C PHE A 113 3.00 -42.87 3.64
N TRP A 114 2.87 -42.42 4.89
CA TRP A 114 2.12 -43.16 5.90
C TRP A 114 0.76 -43.63 5.33
N PRO A 115 0.36 -44.91 5.49
CA PRO A 115 0.82 -45.90 6.48
C PRO A 115 2.09 -46.68 6.11
N ASN A 116 2.66 -46.47 4.92
CA ASN A 116 3.96 -47.05 4.60
C ASN A 116 5.03 -46.42 5.50
N ARG A 117 5.85 -47.27 6.16
CA ARG A 117 6.90 -46.84 7.09
C ARG A 117 8.16 -46.33 6.39
N ALA A 118 8.22 -46.40 5.06
CA ALA A 118 9.33 -45.86 4.28
C ALA A 118 9.51 -44.36 4.57
N ARG A 119 10.72 -43.97 4.98
CA ARG A 119 11.06 -42.58 5.27
C ARG A 119 11.56 -41.88 4.02
N LEU A 120 10.91 -40.77 3.67
CA LEU A 120 11.40 -39.83 2.68
C LEU A 120 12.51 -38.99 3.32
N VAL A 121 13.70 -39.05 2.73
CA VAL A 121 14.87 -38.28 3.16
C VAL A 121 15.56 -37.72 1.93
N ILE A 122 15.76 -36.40 1.91
CA ILE A 122 16.42 -35.70 0.80
C ILE A 122 17.47 -34.78 1.40
N PRO A 123 18.70 -34.69 0.87
CA PRO A 123 19.28 -35.48 -0.22
C PRO A 123 19.69 -36.90 0.22
N GLY A 124 19.88 -37.79 -0.76
CA GLY A 124 20.29 -39.18 -0.52
C GLY A 124 21.62 -39.30 0.24
N ASN A 125 22.56 -38.37 0.00
CA ASN A 125 23.84 -38.31 0.70
C ASN A 125 23.68 -37.90 2.18
N PRO A 126 24.01 -38.78 3.15
CA PRO A 126 23.86 -38.49 4.58
C PRO A 126 24.63 -37.26 5.09
N ARG A 127 25.74 -36.90 4.43
CA ARG A 127 26.59 -35.76 4.85
C ARG A 127 25.96 -34.39 4.56
N LEU A 128 25.02 -34.34 3.61
CA LEU A 128 24.33 -33.11 3.21
C LEU A 128 23.00 -32.91 3.96
N ARG A 129 22.64 -33.84 4.87
CA ARG A 129 21.40 -33.76 5.64
C ARG A 129 21.55 -32.82 6.83
N LEU A 130 20.48 -32.08 7.12
CA LEU A 130 20.49 -31.08 8.17
C LEU A 130 20.47 -31.70 9.56
N SER A 131 21.32 -31.15 10.42
CA SER A 131 21.34 -31.43 11.85
C SER A 131 20.80 -30.20 12.57
N THR A 132 19.92 -30.42 13.56
CA THR A 132 19.36 -29.33 14.36
C THR A 132 20.48 -28.51 15.01
N GLY A 133 20.45 -27.19 14.86
CA GLY A 133 21.43 -26.24 15.39
C GLY A 133 22.76 -26.18 14.64
N SER A 134 22.89 -26.84 13.48
CA SER A 134 24.13 -26.82 12.71
C SER A 134 24.33 -25.50 11.93
N PRO A 135 25.58 -25.12 11.59
CA PRO A 135 25.84 -23.94 10.75
C PRO A 135 25.11 -23.97 9.40
N ALA A 136 24.96 -25.16 8.81
CA ALA A 136 24.21 -25.35 7.57
C ALA A 136 22.73 -24.96 7.70
N GLU A 137 22.12 -25.22 8.86
CA GLU A 137 20.73 -24.82 9.13
C GLU A 137 20.58 -23.30 9.20
N TRP A 138 21.53 -22.60 9.82
CA TRP A 138 21.56 -21.14 9.86
C TRP A 138 21.73 -20.51 8.46
N VAL A 139 22.55 -21.12 7.61
CA VAL A 139 22.69 -20.68 6.21
C VAL A 139 21.38 -20.85 5.44
N ILE A 140 20.69 -21.98 5.61
CA ILE A 140 19.38 -22.20 4.98
C ILE A 140 18.33 -21.23 5.51
N LEU A 141 18.31 -20.96 6.81
CA LEU A 141 17.45 -19.96 7.41
C LEU A 141 17.68 -18.57 6.76
N ALA A 142 18.93 -18.15 6.66
CA ALA A 142 19.29 -16.87 6.04
C ALA A 142 18.86 -16.83 4.56
N LEU A 143 19.08 -17.91 3.81
CA LEU A 143 18.64 -18.01 2.41
C LEU A 143 17.12 -17.95 2.28
N CYS A 144 16.37 -18.66 3.13
CA CYS A 144 14.92 -18.62 3.13
C CYS A 144 14.36 -17.24 3.48
N LEU A 145 15.04 -16.50 4.36
CA LEU A 145 14.68 -15.13 4.71
C LEU A 145 14.90 -14.18 3.53
N VAL A 146 16.03 -14.28 2.83
CA VAL A 146 16.30 -13.50 1.61
C VAL A 146 15.25 -13.81 0.54
N LEU A 147 14.93 -15.09 0.32
CA LEU A 147 13.89 -15.51 -0.63
C LEU A 147 12.50 -15.04 -0.22
N LEU A 148 12.18 -15.00 1.07
CA LEU A 148 10.92 -14.46 1.58
C LEU A 148 10.79 -12.97 1.27
N ILE A 149 11.84 -12.19 1.59
CA ILE A 149 11.87 -10.75 1.30
C ILE A 149 11.72 -10.51 -0.20
N PHE A 150 12.43 -11.28 -1.02
CA PHE A 150 12.33 -11.20 -2.47
C PHE A 150 10.93 -11.56 -2.99
N SER A 151 10.32 -12.63 -2.47
CA SER A 151 8.94 -13.04 -2.82
C SER A 151 7.94 -11.96 -2.45
N ILE A 152 8.01 -11.42 -1.23
CA ILE A 152 7.16 -10.31 -0.77
C ILE A 152 7.35 -9.09 -1.67
N ASN A 153 8.58 -8.76 -2.05
CA ASN A 153 8.86 -7.62 -2.92
C ASN A 153 8.18 -7.76 -4.29
N ILE A 154 8.33 -8.92 -4.94
CA ILE A 154 7.70 -9.22 -6.24
C ILE A 154 6.18 -9.17 -6.15
N HIS A 155 5.59 -9.86 -5.16
CA HIS A 155 4.13 -9.98 -5.05
C HIS A 155 3.45 -8.73 -4.48
N SER A 156 4.21 -7.82 -3.86
CA SER A 156 3.65 -6.57 -3.33
C SER A 156 3.45 -5.48 -4.38
N GLN A 157 3.88 -5.65 -5.65
CA GLN A 157 3.84 -4.61 -6.69
C GLN A 157 4.41 -3.25 -6.21
N GLY A 158 5.47 -3.29 -5.38
CA GLY A 158 6.04 -2.08 -4.76
C GLY A 158 5.38 -1.64 -3.45
N GLY A 159 4.35 -2.33 -2.97
CA GLY A 159 3.63 -2.04 -1.72
C GLY A 159 4.53 -2.04 -0.47
N LEU A 160 5.57 -2.88 -0.42
CA LEU A 160 6.54 -2.83 0.69
C LEU A 160 7.39 -1.56 0.64
N LEU A 161 7.87 -1.18 -0.54
CA LEU A 161 8.61 0.08 -0.73
C LEU A 161 7.69 1.28 -0.45
N ARG A 162 6.43 1.23 -0.85
CA ARG A 162 5.43 2.26 -0.52
C ARG A 162 5.20 2.37 0.99
N THR A 163 5.01 1.25 1.68
CA THR A 163 4.81 1.23 3.15
C THR A 163 6.05 1.75 3.88
N PHE A 164 7.24 1.35 3.41
CA PHE A 164 8.51 1.87 3.92
C PHE A 164 8.65 3.37 3.65
N ASN A 165 8.34 3.84 2.44
CA ASN A 165 8.37 5.25 2.08
C ASN A 165 7.41 6.07 2.96
N LEU A 166 6.19 5.58 3.19
CA LEU A 166 5.23 6.23 4.08
C LEU A 166 5.72 6.27 5.53
N TRP A 167 6.31 5.18 6.03
CA TRP A 167 6.87 5.12 7.38
C TRP A 167 8.08 6.05 7.54
N MET A 168 8.92 6.16 6.52
CA MET A 168 10.07 7.05 6.48
C MET A 168 9.71 8.51 6.14
N GLY A 169 8.45 8.79 5.79
CA GLY A 169 7.97 10.11 5.38
C GLY A 169 8.52 10.58 4.03
N ILE A 170 8.86 9.68 3.12
CA ILE A 170 9.43 10.01 1.80
C ILE A 170 8.33 10.57 0.87
N PRO A 171 8.55 11.75 0.22
CA PRO A 171 7.51 12.41 -0.58
C PRO A 171 6.88 11.60 -1.71
N SER A 172 7.64 10.73 -2.40
CA SER A 172 7.11 9.93 -3.51
C SER A 172 5.99 8.96 -3.08
N GLY A 173 6.12 8.34 -1.90
CA GLY A 173 5.08 7.46 -1.36
C GLY A 173 3.81 8.21 -0.96
N ALA A 174 3.96 9.47 -0.56
CA ALA A 174 2.84 10.34 -0.21
C ALA A 174 2.01 10.71 -1.45
N VAL A 175 2.64 11.03 -2.58
CA VAL A 175 1.92 11.32 -3.85
C VAL A 175 1.05 10.15 -4.29
N GLU A 176 1.56 8.92 -4.22
CA GLU A 176 0.81 7.73 -4.58
C GLU A 176 -0.38 7.48 -3.64
N LEU A 177 -0.22 7.76 -2.34
CA LEU A 177 -1.31 7.69 -1.38
C LEU A 177 -2.39 8.74 -1.65
N VAL A 178 -2.00 9.97 -1.98
CA VAL A 178 -2.95 11.03 -2.36
C VAL A 178 -3.76 10.60 -3.56
N ASN A 179 -3.12 10.14 -4.64
CA ASN A 179 -3.83 9.71 -5.84
C ASN A 179 -4.86 8.61 -5.60
N GLN A 180 -4.64 7.73 -4.61
CA GLN A 180 -5.58 6.65 -4.29
C GLN A 180 -6.71 7.07 -3.35
N ASP A 181 -6.44 7.99 -2.42
CA ASP A 181 -7.36 8.34 -1.33
C ASP A 181 -8.02 9.73 -1.47
N GLN A 182 -7.57 10.58 -2.39
CA GLN A 182 -8.03 11.99 -2.55
C GLN A 182 -9.53 12.15 -2.83
N ASP A 183 -10.19 11.10 -3.35
CA ASP A 183 -11.63 11.14 -3.67
C ASP A 183 -12.52 10.58 -2.55
N ARG A 184 -11.90 9.97 -1.54
CA ARG A 184 -12.60 9.26 -0.45
C ARG A 184 -12.41 9.94 0.89
N PHE A 185 -11.27 10.57 1.11
CA PHE A 185 -10.94 11.19 2.39
C PHE A 185 -10.36 12.58 2.18
N MET A 186 -10.72 13.49 3.09
CA MET A 186 -9.99 14.75 3.24
C MET A 186 -8.62 14.41 3.83
N LEU A 187 -7.56 14.69 3.08
CA LEU A 187 -6.20 14.32 3.46
C LEU A 187 -5.51 15.51 4.13
N ILE A 188 -4.86 15.24 5.26
CA ILE A 188 -4.09 16.24 6.01
C ILE A 188 -2.61 15.82 5.96
N ALA A 189 -1.76 16.68 5.42
CA ALA A 189 -0.32 16.48 5.36
C ALA A 189 0.38 17.24 6.49
N GLN A 190 1.16 16.52 7.29
CA GLN A 190 2.16 17.10 8.16
C GLN A 190 3.49 17.11 7.42
N ILE A 191 4.04 18.29 7.17
CA ILE A 191 5.24 18.46 6.34
C ILE A 191 6.40 19.02 7.15
N ASP A 192 7.61 18.63 6.75
CA ASP A 192 8.86 19.24 7.17
C ASP A 192 9.71 19.47 5.90
N GLY A 193 10.08 20.71 5.67
CA GLY A 193 10.76 21.13 4.45
C GLY A 193 11.42 22.48 4.57
N ILE A 194 11.82 23.01 3.43
CA ILE A 194 12.39 24.36 3.32
C ILE A 194 11.60 25.15 2.27
N ASN A 195 11.34 26.41 2.55
CA ASN A 195 10.85 27.33 1.52
C ASN A 195 11.98 27.58 0.51
N THR A 196 11.71 27.41 -0.78
CA THR A 196 12.75 27.49 -1.83
C THR A 196 13.29 28.90 -2.04
N LEU A 197 12.49 29.94 -1.72
CA LEU A 197 12.89 31.34 -1.81
C LEU A 197 13.62 31.80 -0.55
N SER A 198 12.96 31.69 0.61
CA SER A 198 13.50 32.23 1.86
C SER A 198 14.55 31.32 2.50
N GLN A 199 14.66 30.06 2.05
CA GLN A 199 15.53 29.02 2.62
C GLN A 199 15.26 28.74 4.11
N GLN A 200 14.15 29.24 4.65
CA GLN A 200 13.74 28.98 6.02
C GLN A 200 13.04 27.62 6.12
N ARG A 201 13.23 26.96 7.26
CA ARG A 201 12.55 25.70 7.55
C ARG A 201 11.06 25.96 7.71
N VAL A 202 10.25 25.16 7.01
CA VAL A 202 8.79 25.17 7.07
C VAL A 202 8.34 23.86 7.68
N GLU A 203 7.71 23.95 8.85
CA GLU A 203 7.09 22.82 9.52
C GLU A 203 5.65 23.19 9.85
N GLY A 204 4.70 22.36 9.44
CA GLY A 204 3.29 22.71 9.57
C GLY A 204 2.35 21.61 9.13
N THR A 205 1.06 21.89 9.31
CA THR A 205 -0.03 21.00 8.91
C THR A 205 -0.82 21.67 7.80
N TYR A 206 -1.00 20.96 6.70
CA TYR A 206 -1.61 21.47 5.48
C TYR A 206 -2.72 20.53 5.03
N GLN A 207 -3.76 21.06 4.43
CA GLN A 207 -4.75 20.25 3.73
C GLN A 207 -4.19 19.88 2.36
N VAL A 208 -4.31 18.61 1.95
CA VAL A 208 -3.89 18.17 0.63
C VAL A 208 -5.08 18.27 -0.32
N ILE A 209 -4.91 19.05 -1.39
CA ILE A 209 -5.99 19.27 -2.36
C ILE A 209 -5.94 18.20 -3.44
N ARG A 210 -4.75 17.98 -4.01
CA ARG A 210 -4.48 16.96 -5.03
C ARG A 210 -2.99 16.72 -5.23
N ALA A 211 -2.67 15.65 -5.96
CA ALA A 211 -1.36 15.55 -6.62
C ALA A 211 -1.34 16.42 -7.90
N LEU A 212 -0.29 17.21 -8.06
CA LEU A 212 -0.05 18.01 -9.29
C LEU A 212 0.80 17.23 -10.28
N SER A 213 1.80 16.50 -9.79
CA SER A 213 2.72 15.72 -10.61
C SER A 213 3.07 14.40 -9.90
N SER A 214 3.99 13.61 -10.46
CA SER A 214 4.51 12.40 -9.80
C SER A 214 5.35 12.68 -8.54
N SER A 215 5.74 13.94 -8.30
CA SER A 215 6.59 14.34 -7.17
C SER A 215 6.03 15.47 -6.31
N ASP A 216 5.00 16.16 -6.81
CA ASP A 216 4.53 17.41 -6.20
C ASP A 216 3.06 17.31 -5.82
N LEU A 217 2.76 17.86 -4.65
CA LEU A 217 1.43 17.97 -4.07
C LEU A 217 1.01 19.42 -4.02
N LEU A 218 -0.29 19.66 -4.22
CA LEU A 218 -0.91 20.94 -3.93
C LEU A 218 -1.43 20.92 -2.50
N LEU A 219 -0.88 21.82 -1.69
CA LEU A 219 -1.20 21.98 -0.28
C LEU A 219 -1.95 23.30 -0.07
N GLU A 220 -2.91 23.32 0.85
CA GLU A 220 -3.65 24.52 1.24
C GLU A 220 -3.48 24.76 2.75
N GLN A 221 -3.24 26.02 3.11
CA GLN A 221 -3.25 26.49 4.50
C GLN A 221 -3.84 27.91 4.55
N GLU A 222 -4.88 28.11 5.37
CA GLU A 222 -5.51 29.42 5.57
C GLU A 222 -5.92 30.13 4.25
N GLY A 223 -6.41 29.35 3.28
CA GLY A 223 -6.83 29.85 1.95
C GLY A 223 -5.68 30.10 0.96
N LYS A 224 -4.43 29.87 1.37
CA LYS A 224 -3.26 29.99 0.50
C LYS A 224 -2.83 28.63 -0.03
N LEU A 225 -2.51 28.59 -1.32
CA LEU A 225 -2.05 27.40 -2.01
C LEU A 225 -0.52 27.36 -2.09
N TYR A 226 0.06 26.18 -1.91
CA TYR A 226 1.49 25.93 -1.98
C TYR A 226 1.76 24.66 -2.78
N ARG A 227 2.70 24.72 -3.74
CA ARG A 227 3.24 23.51 -4.37
C ARG A 227 4.38 22.98 -3.51
N ALA A 228 4.19 21.78 -2.97
CA ALA A 228 5.16 21.13 -2.12
C ALA A 228 5.66 19.83 -2.75
N GLY A 229 6.96 19.68 -2.93
CA GLY A 229 7.50 18.52 -3.65
C GLY A 229 8.98 18.58 -3.92
N GLY A 230 9.39 17.76 -4.90
CA GLY A 230 10.77 17.72 -5.42
C GLY A 230 10.98 18.52 -6.70
N GLY A 231 9.90 19.05 -7.30
CA GLY A 231 9.95 19.85 -8.51
C GLY A 231 10.72 21.16 -8.35
N ILE A 232 11.19 21.71 -9.47
CA ILE A 232 11.94 22.97 -9.51
C ILE A 232 11.04 24.15 -9.13
N ASP A 233 9.78 24.11 -9.54
CA ASP A 233 8.79 25.17 -9.31
C ASP A 233 8.04 25.02 -7.96
N ALA A 234 8.50 24.13 -7.07
CA ALA A 234 7.88 23.96 -5.76
C ALA A 234 8.27 25.12 -4.83
N GLN A 235 7.29 25.78 -4.22
CA GLN A 235 7.53 26.78 -3.17
C GLN A 235 8.10 26.12 -1.90
N ILE A 236 7.67 24.89 -1.60
CA ILE A 236 8.15 24.13 -0.44
C ILE A 236 8.85 22.86 -0.93
N ARG A 237 10.16 22.78 -0.68
CA ARG A 237 10.91 21.55 -0.92
C ARG A 237 10.73 20.62 0.27
N LEU A 238 10.06 19.49 0.03
CA LEU A 238 9.73 18.52 1.07
C LEU A 238 10.96 17.67 1.44
N SER A 239 11.32 17.68 2.72
CA SER A 239 12.28 16.72 3.29
C SER A 239 11.54 15.49 3.80
N ARG A 240 10.41 15.69 4.49
CA ARG A 240 9.52 14.64 4.99
C ARG A 240 8.06 15.05 4.93
N ILE A 241 7.19 14.08 4.73
CA ILE A 241 5.74 14.27 4.72
C ILE A 241 5.02 13.04 5.29
N PHE A 242 4.05 13.30 6.17
CA PHE A 242 3.15 12.29 6.71
C PHE A 242 1.72 12.66 6.37
N ILE A 243 0.99 11.76 5.74
CA ILE A 243 -0.42 11.98 5.39
C ILE A 243 -1.30 11.25 6.39
N ARG A 244 -2.29 11.97 6.92
CA ARG A 244 -3.36 11.43 7.75
C ARG A 244 -4.68 11.54 7.01
N ARG A 245 -5.49 10.48 7.08
CA ARG A 245 -6.86 10.47 6.57
C ARG A 245 -7.75 11.18 7.59
N GLY A 246 -8.39 12.26 7.17
CA GLY A 246 -9.38 13.00 7.94
C GLY A 246 -10.79 12.46 7.72
N GLN A 247 -11.76 13.35 7.55
CA GLN A 247 -13.16 13.01 7.31
C GLN A 247 -13.35 12.31 5.96
N GLN A 248 -14.30 11.38 5.89
CA GLN A 248 -14.72 10.77 4.62
C GLN A 248 -15.50 11.80 3.79
N ILE A 249 -15.13 11.92 2.52
CA ILE A 249 -15.72 12.89 1.59
C ILE A 249 -16.33 12.19 0.38
N ARG A 250 -17.23 12.90 -0.28
CA ARG A 250 -17.73 12.58 -1.62
C ARG A 250 -17.31 13.69 -2.57
N SER A 251 -16.59 13.35 -3.63
CA SER A 251 -16.21 14.28 -4.68
C SER A 251 -17.14 14.13 -5.88
N GLU A 252 -17.64 15.25 -6.39
CA GLU A 252 -18.40 15.34 -7.64
C GLU A 252 -17.64 16.21 -8.62
N VAL A 253 -17.50 15.76 -9.86
CA VAL A 253 -16.81 16.50 -10.92
C VAL A 253 -17.81 16.78 -12.03
N GLU A 254 -18.03 18.05 -12.31
CA GLU A 254 -18.90 18.53 -13.37
C GLU A 254 -18.06 19.20 -14.46
N GLN A 255 -18.33 18.88 -15.72
CA GLN A 255 -17.70 19.56 -16.85
C GLN A 255 -18.63 20.68 -17.35
N VAL A 256 -18.10 21.89 -17.39
CA VAL A 256 -18.79 23.08 -17.91
C VAL A 256 -18.06 23.56 -19.15
N VAL A 257 -18.80 23.73 -20.25
CA VAL A 257 -18.27 24.21 -21.53
C VAL A 257 -18.85 25.59 -21.80
N PHE A 258 -17.98 26.52 -22.16
CA PHE A 258 -18.32 27.87 -22.59
C PHE A 258 -18.09 27.96 -24.09
N THR A 259 -19.07 28.46 -24.82
CA THR A 259 -18.96 28.68 -26.26
C THR A 259 -19.59 30.02 -26.55
N GLU A 260 -18.75 31.02 -26.82
CA GLU A 260 -19.19 32.37 -27.20
C GLU A 260 -20.20 32.94 -26.19
N GLN A 261 -19.86 32.90 -24.90
CA GLN A 261 -20.74 33.37 -23.84
C GLN A 261 -19.96 34.05 -22.71
N LEU A 262 -20.68 34.78 -21.86
CA LEU A 262 -20.12 35.41 -20.67
C LEU A 262 -19.71 34.32 -19.66
N PHE A 263 -18.47 34.42 -19.17
CA PHE A 263 -17.97 33.58 -18.11
C PHE A 263 -18.65 33.95 -16.79
N THR A 264 -19.50 33.05 -16.29
CA THR A 264 -20.20 33.20 -15.01
C THR A 264 -20.12 31.92 -14.21
N LEU A 265 -19.80 32.06 -12.92
CA LEU A 265 -19.74 30.94 -11.99
C LEU A 265 -21.11 30.75 -11.34
N SER A 266 -21.75 29.62 -11.65
CA SER A 266 -23.02 29.26 -11.02
C SER A 266 -22.89 29.23 -9.49
N PRO A 267 -23.92 29.63 -8.74
CA PRO A 267 -23.91 29.49 -7.28
C PRO A 267 -23.84 28.01 -6.89
N ASP A 268 -23.03 27.70 -5.89
CA ASP A 268 -22.83 26.32 -5.45
C ASP A 268 -24.02 25.83 -4.62
N GLU A 269 -24.72 24.81 -5.11
CA GLU A 269 -25.79 24.13 -4.37
C GLU A 269 -25.21 23.14 -3.35
N GLY A 270 -25.83 23.07 -2.17
CA GLY A 270 -25.55 22.02 -1.17
C GLY A 270 -24.38 22.28 -0.21
N SER A 271 -23.88 23.52 -0.11
CA SER A 271 -22.81 23.91 0.83
C SER A 271 -21.58 22.98 0.81
N PRO A 272 -20.89 22.86 -0.34
CA PRO A 272 -19.67 22.06 -0.44
C PRO A 272 -18.59 22.54 0.53
N LEU A 273 -17.81 21.59 1.08
CA LEU A 273 -16.64 21.88 1.92
C LEU A 273 -15.53 22.57 1.13
N GLN A 274 -15.38 22.19 -0.13
CA GLN A 274 -14.36 22.74 -1.02
C GLN A 274 -14.85 22.71 -2.47
N VAL A 275 -14.62 23.80 -3.19
CA VAL A 275 -14.87 23.91 -4.63
C VAL A 275 -13.60 24.37 -5.31
N THR A 276 -13.15 23.60 -6.30
CA THR A 276 -11.98 23.94 -7.10
C THR A 276 -12.30 23.87 -8.59
N TYR A 277 -11.73 24.82 -9.33
CA TYR A 277 -11.92 25.00 -10.76
C TYR A 277 -10.62 24.64 -11.49
N THR A 278 -10.70 23.80 -12.52
CA THR A 278 -9.55 23.47 -13.38
C THR A 278 -9.96 23.51 -14.83
N GLY A 279 -9.29 24.29 -15.66
CA GLY A 279 -9.72 24.49 -17.03
C GLY A 279 -8.88 25.47 -17.82
N ILE A 280 -9.35 25.72 -19.04
CA ILE A 280 -8.78 26.67 -19.97
C ILE A 280 -9.93 27.50 -20.54
N LEU A 281 -9.76 28.82 -20.51
CA LEU A 281 -10.70 29.79 -21.05
C LEU A 281 -9.96 30.72 -21.99
N GLN A 282 -10.46 30.87 -23.21
CA GLN A 282 -10.04 31.90 -24.15
C GLN A 282 -11.02 33.06 -24.02
N VAL A 283 -10.48 34.24 -23.75
CA VAL A 283 -11.25 35.47 -23.48
C VAL A 283 -10.96 36.50 -24.56
N GLU A 284 -12.00 37.26 -24.94
CA GLU A 284 -11.95 38.47 -25.76
C GLU A 284 -11.94 39.73 -24.87
N ASP A 285 -11.46 40.86 -25.37
CA ASP A 285 -11.33 42.13 -24.63
C ASP A 285 -10.44 42.02 -23.37
N ALA A 286 -9.27 41.41 -23.51
CA ALA A 286 -8.39 41.08 -22.40
C ALA A 286 -7.48 42.24 -21.91
N PHE A 287 -7.52 43.43 -22.53
CA PHE A 287 -6.60 44.54 -22.22
C PHE A 287 -6.55 44.96 -20.74
N ASP A 288 -7.68 44.89 -20.02
CA ASP A 288 -7.77 45.31 -18.62
C ASP A 288 -7.48 44.18 -17.61
N LEU A 289 -7.28 42.95 -18.10
CA LEU A 289 -7.02 41.81 -17.23
C LEU A 289 -5.58 41.83 -16.73
N SER A 290 -5.42 41.87 -15.41
CA SER A 290 -4.12 41.74 -14.76
C SER A 290 -4.20 40.82 -13.56
N ILE A 291 -3.16 40.00 -13.41
CA ILE A 291 -2.94 39.16 -12.23
C ILE A 291 -1.68 39.67 -11.57
N THR A 292 -1.69 39.80 -10.24
CA THR A 292 -0.46 40.09 -9.49
C THR A 292 0.22 38.77 -9.15
N PRO A 293 1.35 38.40 -9.80
CA PRO A 293 2.00 37.13 -9.53
C PRO A 293 2.65 37.14 -8.14
N SER A 294 2.32 36.16 -7.30
CA SER A 294 3.08 35.85 -6.08
C SER A 294 4.08 34.74 -6.34
N VAL A 295 5.34 34.92 -5.93
CA VAL A 295 6.37 33.87 -6.05
C VAL A 295 6.34 32.95 -4.82
N GLU A 296 5.86 33.45 -3.68
CA GLU A 296 5.81 32.71 -2.42
C GLU A 296 4.65 31.72 -2.33
N GLU A 297 3.63 31.91 -3.16
CA GLU A 297 2.40 31.11 -3.18
C GLU A 297 2.24 30.46 -4.56
N TYR A 298 1.54 29.33 -4.60
CA TYR A 298 1.18 28.69 -5.85
C TYR A 298 0.13 29.57 -6.55
N GLN A 299 0.41 29.95 -7.79
CA GLN A 299 -0.55 30.67 -8.62
C GLN A 299 -1.46 29.67 -9.31
N PRO A 300 -2.76 29.63 -8.94
CA PRO A 300 -3.68 28.71 -9.58
C PRO A 300 -4.11 29.20 -10.95
N VAL A 301 -3.96 30.49 -11.28
CA VAL A 301 -4.32 31.07 -12.57
C VAL A 301 -3.10 31.62 -13.28
N THR A 302 -3.01 31.31 -14.57
CA THR A 302 -1.98 31.81 -15.49
C THR A 302 -2.66 32.47 -16.68
N LEU A 303 -2.17 33.65 -17.06
CA LEU A 303 -2.72 34.45 -18.15
C LEU A 303 -1.65 34.67 -19.22
N GLN A 304 -2.01 34.33 -20.47
CA GLN A 304 -1.15 34.47 -21.64
C GLN A 304 -1.87 35.26 -22.72
N PHE A 305 -1.33 36.42 -23.09
CA PHE A 305 -1.86 37.21 -24.20
C PHE A 305 -1.50 36.57 -25.55
N LEU A 306 -2.49 36.40 -26.43
CA LEU A 306 -2.33 35.78 -27.75
C LEU A 306 -2.17 36.81 -28.89
N GLY A 307 -2.40 38.10 -28.59
CA GLY A 307 -2.49 39.17 -29.60
C GLY A 307 -3.94 39.46 -29.99
N ASP A 308 -4.19 40.61 -30.63
CA ASP A 308 -5.52 41.03 -31.10
C ASP A 308 -6.63 40.96 -30.02
N ASP A 309 -6.34 41.46 -28.82
CA ASP A 309 -7.29 41.54 -27.68
C ASP A 309 -7.76 40.21 -27.11
N HIS A 310 -7.14 39.10 -27.51
CA HIS A 310 -7.42 37.78 -26.97
C HIS A 310 -6.38 37.36 -25.92
N ALA A 311 -6.87 36.71 -24.86
CA ALA A 311 -6.03 36.06 -23.86
C ALA A 311 -6.46 34.61 -23.60
N LEU A 312 -5.47 33.76 -23.31
CA LEU A 312 -5.66 32.41 -22.81
C LEU A 312 -5.46 32.41 -21.30
N ILE A 313 -6.47 31.97 -20.58
CA ILE A 313 -6.47 31.82 -19.13
C ILE A 313 -6.46 30.34 -18.84
N GLN A 314 -5.38 29.85 -18.23
CA GLN A 314 -5.29 28.49 -17.73
C GLN A 314 -5.35 28.53 -16.21
N PHE A 315 -6.26 27.78 -15.62
CA PHE A 315 -6.42 27.69 -14.18
C PHE A 315 -6.39 26.25 -13.69
N THR A 316 -5.68 26.00 -12.59
CA THR A 316 -5.46 24.68 -12.00
C THR A 316 -5.80 24.72 -10.52
N SER A 317 -6.90 24.07 -10.16
CA SER A 317 -7.42 24.03 -8.78
C SER A 317 -7.62 25.43 -8.16
N ALA A 318 -8.07 26.38 -8.96
CA ALA A 318 -8.38 27.75 -8.53
C ALA A 318 -9.61 27.78 -7.63
N HIS A 319 -9.63 28.71 -6.68
CA HIS A 319 -10.81 29.06 -5.90
C HIS A 319 -11.66 30.09 -6.64
N ARG A 320 -12.88 30.33 -6.12
CA ARG A 320 -13.79 31.32 -6.70
C ARG A 320 -13.19 32.73 -6.69
N GLU A 321 -12.45 33.07 -5.64
CA GLU A 321 -11.79 34.38 -5.48
C GLU A 321 -10.71 34.62 -6.55
N ASP A 322 -9.98 33.57 -6.93
CA ASP A 322 -8.95 33.65 -7.98
C ASP A 322 -9.55 33.90 -9.37
N LEU A 323 -10.80 33.50 -9.58
CA LEU A 323 -11.52 33.63 -10.84
C LEU A 323 -12.40 34.89 -10.93
N ALA A 324 -12.61 35.58 -9.81
CA ALA A 324 -13.40 36.81 -9.74
C ALA A 324 -12.96 37.90 -10.74
N PRO A 325 -11.66 38.11 -11.03
CA PRO A 325 -11.23 39.10 -12.02
C PRO A 325 -11.68 38.80 -13.45
N PHE A 326 -12.08 37.55 -13.75
CA PHE A 326 -12.49 37.11 -15.09
C PHE A 326 -14.01 36.90 -15.18
N GLU A 327 -14.75 37.09 -14.09
CA GLU A 327 -16.22 37.05 -14.15
C GLU A 327 -16.73 38.14 -15.10
N ASN A 328 -17.68 37.76 -15.97
CA ASN A 328 -18.23 38.59 -17.05
C ASN A 328 -17.30 38.85 -18.25
N SER A 329 -16.15 38.17 -18.34
CA SER A 329 -15.38 38.13 -19.57
C SER A 329 -16.11 37.29 -20.64
N TYR A 330 -16.11 37.74 -21.89
CA TYR A 330 -16.72 37.01 -23.00
C TYR A 330 -15.71 36.06 -23.64
N GLY A 331 -16.12 34.84 -23.95
CA GLY A 331 -15.25 33.91 -24.66
C GLY A 331 -15.70 32.46 -24.68
N SER A 332 -14.73 31.59 -24.95
CA SER A 332 -14.93 30.16 -25.21
C SER A 332 -13.92 29.32 -24.42
N GLY A 333 -14.33 28.19 -23.87
CA GLY A 333 -13.45 27.38 -23.02
C GLY A 333 -14.11 26.18 -22.39
N GLN A 334 -13.34 25.44 -21.60
CA GLN A 334 -13.81 24.29 -20.86
C GLN A 334 -13.24 24.30 -19.46
N MET A 335 -14.07 23.97 -18.48
CA MET A 335 -13.63 23.78 -17.11
C MET A 335 -14.25 22.57 -16.45
N LEU A 336 -13.52 22.03 -15.49
CA LEU A 336 -13.96 21.03 -14.55
C LEU A 336 -14.16 21.70 -13.20
N VAL A 337 -15.37 21.59 -12.68
CA VAL A 337 -15.74 22.03 -11.34
C VAL A 337 -15.74 20.80 -10.45
N ARG A 338 -14.81 20.76 -9.49
CA ARG A 338 -14.77 19.71 -8.48
C ARG A 338 -15.40 20.23 -7.19
N ARG A 339 -16.48 19.59 -6.75
CA ARG A 339 -17.17 19.89 -5.48
C ARG A 339 -16.94 18.75 -4.51
N VAL A 340 -16.51 19.09 -3.30
CA VAL A 340 -16.25 18.14 -2.22
C VAL A 340 -17.29 18.33 -1.14
N TYR A 341 -18.01 17.26 -0.82
CA TYR A 341 -19.04 17.23 0.22
C TYR A 341 -18.59 16.35 1.39
N ALA A 342 -19.01 16.74 2.60
CA ALA A 342 -18.96 15.86 3.76
C ALA A 342 -19.88 14.65 3.50
N ASN A 343 -19.39 13.44 3.75
CA ASN A 343 -20.20 12.24 3.64
C ASN A 343 -20.99 11.93 4.91
#